data_AF-S4RDP3-F1
#
_entry.id   AF-S4RDP3-F1
#
_cell.length_a   1.000
_cell.length_b   1.000
_cell.length_c   1.000
_cell.angle_alpha   90.00
_cell.angle_beta   90.00
_cell.angle_gamma   90.00
#
_symmetry.space_group_name_H-M   'P 1'
#
loop_
_entity.id
_entity.type
_entity.pdbx_description
1 polymer ?
#
loop_
_entity_poly.entity_id
_entity_poly.type
_entity_poly.pdbx_seq_one_letter_code
_entity_poly.pdbx_strand_id
1 'polypeptide(L)'
;EWYGMLYSQADSKKKSNLMMSVFEPGCDPLPWLQAIPLLGPVTDYKENPYGADDSRSPFPLPPRCKRSYAQNLPVWTKPSGLQADIQKILRNARKLPEKTQTFYKELNRLRRAALAFGFWELLRGVADVLERECTLLPSSAHPDAAFQLAHAAQQMRLAARPDLQPAAAYDCCVAPLPTNFSCAGVE
;
A
#
# COMPACT_ATOMS: atom_id res chain seq x y z
N GLU A 1 13.45 -29.38 -20.31
CA GLU A 1 13.82 -29.34 -18.89
C GLU A 1 12.65 -29.88 -18.08
N TRP A 2 12.88 -30.92 -17.28
CA TRP A 2 11.81 -31.62 -16.56
C TRP A 2 12.32 -32.16 -15.23
N TYR A 3 11.59 -31.89 -14.17
CA TYR A 3 12.02 -32.14 -12.80
C TYR A 3 10.86 -32.73 -11.98
N GLY A 4 11.19 -33.27 -10.82
CA GLY A 4 10.23 -33.82 -9.87
C GLY A 4 10.80 -33.84 -8.46
N MET A 5 10.05 -34.40 -7.52
CA MET A 5 10.47 -34.56 -6.14
C MET A 5 10.23 -35.98 -5.66
N LEU A 6 11.18 -36.48 -4.86
CA LEU A 6 11.05 -37.71 -4.09
C LEU A 6 10.68 -37.35 -2.65
N TYR A 7 9.73 -38.07 -2.08
CA TYR A 7 9.25 -37.82 -0.72
C TYR A 7 8.68 -39.08 -0.08
N SER A 8 8.58 -39.06 1.26
CA SER A 8 7.88 -40.06 2.05
C SER A 8 6.41 -39.68 2.21
N GLN A 9 5.53 -40.65 2.46
CA GLN A 9 4.15 -40.37 2.87
C GLN A 9 4.14 -39.40 4.06
N ALA A 10 3.42 -38.28 3.94
CA ALA A 10 3.39 -37.22 4.94
C ALA A 10 2.51 -37.55 6.16
N ASP A 11 1.52 -38.43 5.97
CA ASP A 11 0.64 -38.90 7.03
C ASP A 11 1.31 -40.03 7.84
N SER A 12 1.76 -39.70 9.04
CA SER A 12 2.47 -40.61 9.95
C SER A 12 1.63 -41.78 10.46
N LYS A 13 0.30 -41.75 10.28
CA LYS A 13 -0.58 -42.86 10.66
C LYS A 13 -0.74 -43.89 9.55
N LYS A 14 -0.27 -43.60 8.34
CA LYS A 14 -0.34 -44.51 7.19
C LYS A 14 0.99 -45.20 6.96
N LYS A 15 0.94 -46.36 6.30
CA LYS A 15 2.16 -47.04 5.85
C LYS A 15 2.96 -46.09 4.95
N SER A 16 4.21 -45.85 5.32
CA SER A 16 5.12 -45.02 4.52
C SER A 16 5.89 -45.87 3.52
N ASN A 17 6.08 -45.30 2.32
CA ASN A 17 6.95 -45.77 1.25
C ASN A 17 7.56 -44.56 0.55
N LEU A 18 8.66 -44.78 -0.17
CA LEU A 18 9.25 -43.78 -1.06
C LEU A 18 8.31 -43.54 -2.25
N MET A 19 8.02 -42.27 -2.53
CA MET A 19 7.15 -41.83 -3.63
C MET A 19 7.87 -40.80 -4.50
N MET A 20 7.45 -40.71 -5.77
CA MET A 20 7.90 -39.70 -6.73
C MET A 20 6.71 -38.94 -7.30
N SER A 21 6.81 -37.61 -7.34
CA SER A 21 5.90 -36.75 -8.11
C SER A 21 6.70 -35.99 -9.15
N VAL A 22 6.08 -35.78 -10.31
CA VAL A 22 6.67 -35.08 -11.44
C VAL A 22 6.01 -33.72 -11.58
N PHE A 23 6.81 -32.67 -11.79
CA PHE A 23 6.29 -31.32 -12.00
C PHE A 23 5.86 -31.10 -13.45
N GLU A 24 5.14 -30.01 -13.70
CA GLU A 24 4.84 -29.58 -15.07
C GLU A 24 6.15 -29.38 -15.84
N PRO A 25 6.27 -29.87 -17.09
CA PRO A 25 7.46 -29.63 -17.90
C PRO A 25 7.71 -28.14 -18.12
N GLY A 26 8.95 -27.69 -17.95
CA GLY A 26 9.32 -26.28 -18.13
C GLY A 26 10.51 -25.84 -17.28
N CYS A 27 10.96 -24.60 -17.52
CA CYS A 27 12.11 -24.01 -16.83
C CYS A 27 11.79 -23.58 -15.40
N ASP A 28 10.57 -23.12 -15.12
CA ASP A 28 10.13 -22.57 -13.83
C ASP A 28 8.79 -23.19 -13.39
N PRO A 29 8.75 -24.49 -13.06
CA PRO A 29 7.50 -25.17 -12.67
C PRO A 29 6.96 -24.68 -11.33
N LEU A 30 7.83 -24.10 -10.49
CA LEU A 30 7.52 -23.66 -9.13
C LEU A 30 8.01 -22.21 -8.95
N PRO A 31 7.16 -21.19 -9.17
CA PRO A 31 7.59 -19.79 -9.16
C PRO A 31 8.22 -19.31 -7.84
N TRP A 32 7.92 -19.98 -6.73
CA TRP A 32 8.49 -19.68 -5.42
C TRP A 32 9.89 -20.28 -5.23
N LEU A 33 10.31 -21.22 -6.08
CA LEU A 33 11.62 -21.86 -6.08
C LEU A 33 12.53 -21.30 -7.19
N GLN A 34 11.96 -20.63 -8.20
CA GLN A 34 12.62 -20.19 -9.43
C GLN A 34 13.04 -21.39 -10.30
N ALA A 35 13.68 -21.08 -11.42
CA ALA A 35 14.22 -22.06 -12.34
C ALA A 35 15.18 -23.03 -11.64
N ILE A 36 14.84 -24.32 -11.68
CA ILE A 36 15.57 -25.40 -11.01
C ILE A 36 17.06 -25.47 -11.42
N PRO A 37 17.47 -25.19 -12.68
CA PRO A 37 18.88 -25.10 -13.05
C PRO A 37 19.71 -24.06 -12.25
N LEU A 38 19.07 -23.08 -11.62
CA LEU A 38 19.73 -22.03 -10.85
C LEU A 38 19.86 -22.36 -9.36
N LEU A 39 19.32 -23.50 -8.92
CA LEU A 39 19.47 -23.97 -7.54
C LEU A 39 20.88 -24.51 -7.34
N GLY A 40 21.69 -23.79 -6.55
CA GLY A 40 23.05 -24.18 -6.18
C GLY A 40 23.14 -24.79 -4.77
N PRO A 41 24.23 -25.50 -4.47
CA PRO A 41 24.50 -25.96 -3.11
C PRO A 41 24.78 -24.80 -2.17
N VAL A 42 24.44 -24.96 -0.89
CA VAL A 42 24.64 -23.93 0.15
C VAL A 42 26.11 -23.51 0.28
N THR A 43 27.05 -24.40 -0.05
CA THR A 43 28.50 -24.15 0.00
C THR A 43 28.98 -23.05 -0.92
N ASP A 44 28.24 -22.74 -1.98
CA ASP A 44 28.62 -21.73 -2.97
C ASP A 44 28.24 -20.31 -2.52
N TYR A 45 27.48 -20.19 -1.43
CA TYR A 45 27.03 -18.92 -0.87
C TYR A 45 27.93 -18.46 0.28
N LYS A 46 28.14 -17.14 0.40
CA LYS A 46 28.95 -16.53 1.46
C LYS A 46 28.40 -16.78 2.87
N GLU A 47 27.08 -16.87 2.97
CA GLU A 47 26.35 -17.12 4.22
C GLU A 47 25.33 -18.22 3.98
N ASN A 48 25.13 -19.09 4.97
CA ASN A 48 24.09 -20.11 4.90
C ASN A 48 22.70 -19.43 4.87
N PRO A 49 21.93 -19.55 3.77
CA PRO A 49 20.64 -18.87 3.65
C PRO A 49 19.58 -19.42 4.62
N TYR A 50 19.82 -20.60 5.19
CA TYR A 50 18.97 -21.19 6.22
C TYR A 50 19.32 -20.71 7.65
N GLY A 51 20.42 -19.95 7.79
CA GLY A 51 20.97 -19.56 9.10
C GLY A 51 21.75 -20.69 9.77
N ALA A 52 22.48 -20.37 10.85
CA ALA A 52 23.27 -21.35 11.59
C ALA A 52 22.40 -22.42 12.27
N ASP A 53 21.20 -22.01 12.72
CA ASP A 53 20.25 -22.84 13.47
C ASP A 53 19.01 -23.25 12.65
N ASP A 54 19.09 -23.18 11.32
CA ASP A 54 17.96 -23.50 10.42
C ASP A 54 16.67 -22.68 10.67
N SER A 55 16.84 -21.43 11.10
CA SER A 55 15.74 -20.52 11.50
C SER A 55 15.22 -19.63 10.38
N ARG A 56 15.86 -19.66 9.19
CA ARG A 56 15.51 -18.84 8.03
C ARG A 56 15.40 -19.72 6.80
N SER A 57 14.85 -19.17 5.73
CA SER A 57 14.81 -19.84 4.43
C SER A 57 14.90 -18.80 3.31
N PRO A 58 15.64 -19.07 2.22
CA PRO A 58 15.60 -18.23 1.02
C PRO A 58 14.26 -18.36 0.26
N PHE A 59 13.42 -19.33 0.64
CA PHE A 59 12.13 -19.60 0.05
C PHE A 59 10.98 -19.25 1.01
N PRO A 60 9.81 -18.84 0.49
CA PRO A 60 9.48 -18.68 -0.93
C PRO A 60 10.08 -17.40 -1.54
N LEU A 61 10.45 -17.47 -2.82
CA LEU A 61 10.87 -16.28 -3.56
C LEU A 61 9.67 -15.36 -3.79
N PRO A 62 9.80 -14.05 -3.50
CA PRO A 62 8.72 -13.11 -3.70
C PRO A 62 8.48 -12.91 -5.21
N PRO A 63 7.22 -12.77 -5.65
CA PRO A 63 6.94 -12.46 -7.05
C PRO A 63 7.52 -11.08 -7.42
N ARG A 64 8.02 -10.94 -8.66
CA ARG A 64 8.61 -9.69 -9.18
C ARG A 64 7.71 -8.47 -8.98
N CYS A 65 6.41 -8.67 -9.17
CA CYS A 65 5.38 -7.67 -8.90
C CYS A 65 4.40 -8.23 -7.87
N LYS A 66 4.13 -7.44 -6.83
CA LYS A 66 3.08 -7.76 -5.86
C LYS A 66 1.74 -7.87 -6.59
N ARG A 67 0.93 -8.85 -6.20
CA ARG A 67 -0.43 -9.05 -6.74
C ARG A 67 -1.38 -7.98 -6.20
N SER A 68 -2.53 -7.82 -6.84
CA SER A 68 -3.55 -6.82 -6.48
C SER A 68 -3.99 -6.93 -5.02
N TYR A 69 -4.16 -8.14 -4.48
CA TYR A 69 -4.53 -8.37 -3.08
C TYR A 69 -3.42 -8.07 -2.06
N ALA A 70 -2.16 -8.01 -2.52
CA ALA A 70 -0.99 -7.66 -1.71
C ALA A 70 -0.58 -6.19 -1.92
N GLN A 71 -1.42 -5.41 -2.59
CA GLN A 71 -1.23 -3.99 -2.87
C GLN A 71 -2.48 -3.23 -2.45
N ASN A 72 -2.30 -1.97 -2.07
CA ASN A 72 -3.43 -1.10 -1.73
C ASN A 72 -3.92 -0.36 -2.98
N LEU A 73 -4.64 -1.08 -3.85
CA LEU A 73 -5.16 -0.54 -5.10
C LEU A 73 -6.58 0.04 -4.92
N PRO A 74 -6.87 1.23 -5.47
CA PRO A 74 -8.21 1.83 -5.45
C PRO A 74 -9.14 1.07 -6.41
N VAL A 75 -10.29 0.61 -5.93
CA VAL A 75 -11.33 -0.06 -6.74
C VAL A 75 -12.69 0.56 -6.43
N TRP A 76 -13.21 1.35 -7.37
CA TRP A 76 -14.45 2.14 -7.19
C TRP A 76 -15.57 1.72 -8.14
N THR A 77 -15.61 0.44 -8.53
CA THR A 77 -16.72 -0.13 -9.32
C THR A 77 -18.00 -0.26 -8.50
N LYS A 78 -17.89 -0.35 -7.16
CA LYS A 78 -19.02 -0.38 -6.22
C LYS A 78 -18.97 0.83 -5.30
N PRO A 79 -20.12 1.43 -4.93
CA PRO A 79 -20.16 2.59 -4.02
C PRO A 79 -19.46 2.35 -2.67
N SER A 80 -19.54 1.13 -2.14
CA SER A 80 -18.93 0.78 -0.84
C SER A 80 -17.41 0.94 -0.82
N GLY A 81 -16.71 0.66 -1.93
CA GLY A 81 -15.26 0.81 -2.02
C GLY A 81 -14.85 2.28 -1.96
N LEU A 82 -15.54 3.14 -2.71
CA LEU A 82 -15.33 4.58 -2.69
C LEU A 82 -15.64 5.17 -1.31
N GLN A 83 -16.77 4.79 -0.72
CA GLN A 83 -17.15 5.24 0.62
C GLN A 83 -16.11 4.83 1.67
N ALA A 84 -15.59 3.60 1.62
CA ALA A 84 -14.57 3.14 2.56
C ALA A 84 -13.28 3.97 2.49
N ASP A 85 -12.85 4.35 1.27
CA ASP A 85 -11.66 5.19 1.06
C ASP A 85 -11.85 6.61 1.60
N ILE A 86 -13.00 7.24 1.30
CA ILE A 86 -13.35 8.56 1.84
C ILE A 86 -13.42 8.50 3.37
N GLN A 87 -14.11 7.50 3.94
CA GLN A 87 -14.21 7.31 5.39
C GLN A 87 -12.86 7.06 6.05
N LYS A 88 -11.91 6.42 5.35
CA LYS A 88 -10.53 6.26 5.85
C LYS A 88 -9.82 7.61 5.95
N ILE A 89 -9.98 8.48 4.96
CA ILE A 89 -9.43 9.85 4.99
C ILE A 89 -10.05 10.65 6.14
N LEU A 90 -11.38 10.65 6.28
CA LEU A 90 -12.08 11.42 7.33
C LEU A 90 -11.71 10.96 8.74
N ARG A 91 -11.55 9.65 8.97
CA ARG A 91 -11.07 9.12 10.25
C ARG A 91 -9.67 9.61 10.63
N ASN A 92 -8.79 9.82 9.65
CA ASN A 92 -7.44 10.36 9.90
C ASN A 92 -7.47 11.89 10.04
N ALA A 93 -8.33 12.57 9.29
CA ALA A 93 -8.55 14.02 9.38
C ALA A 93 -8.97 14.47 10.79
N ARG A 94 -9.85 13.72 11.45
CA ARG A 94 -10.29 14.00 12.84
C ARG A 94 -9.21 13.79 13.90
N LYS A 95 -8.06 13.23 13.52
CA LYS A 95 -6.91 12.94 14.40
C LYS A 95 -5.69 13.76 14.01
N LEU A 96 -5.89 14.92 13.40
CA LEU A 96 -4.81 15.85 13.10
C LEU A 96 -4.46 16.64 14.37
N PRO A 97 -3.16 16.90 14.65
CA PRO A 97 -1.98 16.63 13.80
C PRO A 97 -1.36 15.22 13.94
N GLU A 98 -1.84 14.37 14.84
CA GLU A 98 -1.21 13.07 15.17
C GLU A 98 -1.11 12.11 13.96
N LYS A 99 -2.08 12.17 13.04
CA LYS A 99 -2.16 11.32 11.84
C LYS A 99 -1.88 12.06 10.54
N THR A 100 -1.17 13.19 10.57
CA THR A 100 -0.87 14.01 9.38
C THR A 100 -0.26 13.18 8.23
N GLN A 101 0.77 12.38 8.48
CA GLN A 101 1.40 11.57 7.43
C GLN A 101 0.43 10.57 6.78
N THR A 102 -0.36 9.86 7.60
CA THR A 102 -1.34 8.88 7.10
C THR A 102 -2.48 9.58 6.35
N PHE A 103 -2.96 10.72 6.85
CA PHE A 103 -3.99 11.53 6.20
C PHE A 103 -3.55 11.93 4.79
N TYR A 104 -2.38 12.57 4.63
CA TYR A 104 -1.89 12.99 3.31
C TYR A 104 -1.53 11.82 2.41
N LYS A 105 -1.07 10.69 2.94
CA LYS A 105 -0.82 9.47 2.16
C LYS A 105 -2.12 8.94 1.54
N GLU A 106 -3.20 8.85 2.32
CA GLU A 106 -4.50 8.39 1.85
C GLU A 106 -5.17 9.41 0.91
N LEU A 107 -5.05 10.70 1.21
CA LEU A 107 -5.55 11.78 0.36
C LEU A 107 -4.88 11.76 -1.02
N ASN A 108 -3.55 11.67 -1.06
CA ASN A 108 -2.81 11.57 -2.32
C ASN A 108 -3.10 10.28 -3.09
N ARG A 109 -3.38 9.17 -2.38
CA ARG A 109 -3.81 7.91 -3.01
C ARG A 109 -5.14 8.08 -3.73
N LEU A 110 -6.14 8.68 -3.06
CA LEU A 110 -7.43 8.99 -3.66
C LEU A 110 -7.27 9.98 -4.81
N ARG A 111 -6.45 11.03 -4.64
CA ARG A 111 -6.17 12.02 -5.67
C ARG A 111 -5.64 11.38 -6.95
N ARG A 112 -4.56 10.60 -6.85
CA ARG A 112 -3.96 9.93 -8.03
C ARG A 112 -4.95 8.99 -8.72
N ALA A 113 -5.75 8.27 -7.95
CA ALA A 113 -6.78 7.39 -8.49
C ALA A 113 -7.85 8.18 -9.27
N ALA A 114 -8.36 9.26 -8.68
CA ALA A 114 -9.37 10.11 -9.32
C ALA A 114 -8.83 10.77 -10.59
N LEU A 115 -7.58 11.24 -10.59
CA LEU A 115 -6.91 11.77 -11.79
C LEU A 115 -6.76 10.71 -12.88
N ALA A 116 -6.31 9.50 -12.53
CA ALA A 116 -6.14 8.40 -13.48
C ALA A 116 -7.47 7.93 -14.09
N PHE A 117 -8.56 7.98 -13.32
CA PHE A 117 -9.90 7.65 -13.80
C PHE A 117 -10.61 8.83 -14.50
N GLY A 118 -10.05 10.04 -14.47
CA GLY A 118 -10.73 11.25 -14.96
C GLY A 118 -11.96 11.63 -14.12
N PHE A 119 -12.01 11.23 -12.84
CA PHE A 119 -13.15 11.46 -11.96
C PHE A 119 -12.99 12.76 -11.15
N TRP A 120 -12.97 13.90 -11.84
CA TRP A 120 -12.70 15.22 -11.25
C TRP A 120 -13.75 15.69 -10.24
N GLU A 121 -15.02 15.34 -10.46
CA GLU A 121 -16.10 15.68 -9.54
C GLU A 121 -15.93 15.04 -8.16
N LEU A 122 -15.27 13.88 -8.07
CA LEU A 122 -14.90 13.29 -6.78
C LEU A 122 -13.92 14.18 -6.01
N LEU A 123 -12.95 14.79 -6.69
CA LEU A 123 -11.99 15.69 -6.05
C LEU A 123 -12.68 16.93 -5.48
N ARG A 124 -13.65 17.50 -6.21
CA ARG A 124 -14.51 18.58 -5.69
C ARG A 124 -15.34 18.13 -4.49
N GLY A 125 -16.02 17.00 -4.61
CA GLY A 125 -16.84 16.48 -3.51
C GLY A 125 -16.02 16.18 -2.25
N VAL A 126 -14.80 15.64 -2.39
CA VAL A 126 -13.90 15.43 -1.25
C VAL A 126 -13.42 16.76 -0.66
N ALA A 127 -13.15 17.77 -1.48
CA ALA A 127 -12.80 19.10 -0.97
C ALA A 127 -13.94 19.70 -0.13
N ASP A 128 -15.18 19.64 -0.61
CA ASP A 128 -16.35 20.17 0.11
C ASP A 128 -16.57 19.43 1.43
N VAL A 129 -16.34 18.11 1.46
CA VAL A 129 -16.41 17.32 2.69
C VAL A 129 -15.29 17.72 3.67
N LEU A 130 -14.07 17.95 3.20
CA LEU A 130 -12.96 18.39 4.06
C LEU A 130 -13.21 19.78 4.67
N GLU A 131 -13.79 20.71 3.91
CA GLU A 131 -14.19 22.01 4.45
C GLU A 131 -15.28 21.88 5.50
N ARG A 132 -16.27 21.03 5.25
CA ARG A 132 -17.32 20.74 6.23
C ARG A 132 -16.73 20.13 7.51
N GLU A 133 -15.76 19.22 7.42
CA GLU A 133 -15.10 18.69 8.61
C GLU A 133 -14.28 19.77 9.33
N CYS A 134 -13.68 20.72 8.60
CA CYS A 134 -12.98 21.85 9.19
C CYS A 134 -13.91 22.74 10.03
N THR A 135 -15.15 22.97 9.59
CA THR A 135 -16.14 23.77 10.37
C THR A 135 -16.77 22.99 11.52
N LEU A 136 -16.75 21.67 11.47
CA LEU A 136 -17.28 20.77 12.50
C LEU A 136 -16.23 20.32 13.52
N LEU A 137 -15.02 20.89 13.49
CA LEU A 137 -13.99 20.59 14.47
C LEU A 137 -14.48 20.95 15.89
N PRO A 138 -14.30 20.08 16.89
CA PRO A 138 -14.62 20.40 18.27
C PRO A 138 -13.73 21.55 18.78
N SER A 139 -14.22 22.30 19.76
CA SER A 139 -13.45 23.40 20.38
C SER A 139 -12.16 22.95 21.07
N SER A 140 -12.02 21.66 21.37
CA SER A 140 -10.81 21.03 21.90
C SER A 140 -9.82 20.56 20.83
N ALA A 141 -10.12 20.73 19.54
CA ALA A 141 -9.24 20.34 18.46
C ALA A 141 -7.98 21.21 18.42
N HIS A 142 -6.85 20.61 18.07
CA HIS A 142 -5.60 21.33 17.89
C HIS A 142 -5.71 22.32 16.71
N PRO A 143 -5.20 23.57 16.81
CA PRO A 143 -5.36 24.59 15.78
C PRO A 143 -4.80 24.17 14.41
N ASP A 144 -3.71 23.39 14.39
CA ASP A 144 -3.13 22.84 13.15
C ASP A 144 -4.13 22.02 12.32
N ALA A 145 -5.09 21.33 12.96
CA ALA A 145 -6.09 20.53 12.24
C ALA A 145 -6.89 21.36 11.24
N ALA A 146 -7.31 22.57 11.63
CA ALA A 146 -8.04 23.47 10.76
C ALA A 146 -7.20 23.93 9.55
N PHE A 147 -5.93 24.30 9.78
CA PHE A 147 -5.02 24.71 8.71
C PHE A 147 -4.76 23.58 7.70
N GLN A 148 -4.51 22.36 8.19
CA GLN A 148 -4.25 21.21 7.33
C GLN A 148 -5.50 20.81 6.52
N LEU A 149 -6.70 20.86 7.12
CA LEU A 149 -7.95 20.53 6.42
C LEU A 149 -8.29 21.57 5.34
N ALA A 150 -8.19 22.86 5.67
CA ALA A 150 -8.44 23.93 4.72
C ALA A 150 -7.47 23.88 3.52
N HIS A 151 -6.18 23.66 3.79
CA HIS A 151 -5.18 23.48 2.74
C HIS A 151 -5.45 22.26 1.88
N ALA A 152 -5.69 21.10 2.49
CA ALA A 152 -6.02 19.89 1.74
C ALA A 152 -7.25 20.09 0.83
N ALA A 153 -8.30 20.73 1.32
CA ALA A 153 -9.49 21.05 0.52
C ALA A 153 -9.15 21.95 -0.67
N GLN A 154 -8.41 23.04 -0.45
CA GLN A 154 -7.99 23.95 -1.52
C GLN A 154 -7.17 23.23 -2.60
N GLN A 155 -6.20 22.40 -2.19
CA GLN A 155 -5.34 21.66 -3.11
C GLN A 155 -6.13 20.61 -3.91
N MET A 156 -7.15 19.97 -3.31
CA MET A 156 -8.06 19.06 -4.02
C MET A 156 -8.90 19.79 -5.08
N ARG A 157 -9.36 21.03 -4.81
CA ARG A 157 -10.06 21.84 -5.83
C ARG A 157 -9.15 22.28 -6.97
N LEU A 158 -7.90 22.61 -6.68
CA LEU A 158 -6.91 22.91 -7.71
C LEU A 158 -6.64 21.68 -8.58
N ALA A 159 -6.49 20.50 -7.97
CA ALA A 159 -6.32 19.24 -8.69
C ALA A 159 -7.56 18.83 -9.51
N ALA A 160 -8.76 19.29 -9.14
CA ALA A 160 -9.99 19.05 -9.90
C ALA A 160 -10.11 19.87 -11.19
N ARG A 161 -9.16 20.79 -11.46
CA ARG A 161 -9.12 21.61 -12.68
C ARG A 161 -8.05 21.06 -13.62
N PRO A 162 -8.41 20.31 -14.68
CA PRO A 162 -7.43 19.66 -15.56
C PRO A 162 -6.49 20.65 -16.28
N ASP A 163 -6.95 21.88 -16.52
CA ASP A 163 -6.17 22.91 -17.22
C ASP A 163 -5.08 23.56 -16.35
N LEU A 164 -5.13 23.36 -15.02
CA LEU A 164 -4.23 23.99 -14.06
C LEU A 164 -3.04 23.08 -13.73
N GLN A 165 -2.04 23.10 -14.61
CA GLN A 165 -0.73 22.53 -14.30
C GLN A 165 0.07 23.49 -13.40
N PRO A 166 0.85 23.00 -12.42
CA PRO A 166 1.17 21.59 -12.13
C PRO A 166 0.20 20.88 -11.17
N ALA A 167 -0.83 21.54 -10.64
CA ALA A 167 -1.70 21.00 -9.59
C ALA A 167 -2.48 19.74 -10.02
N ALA A 168 -2.88 19.66 -11.29
CA ALA A 168 -3.53 18.49 -11.89
C ALA A 168 -2.56 17.39 -12.35
N ALA A 169 -1.24 17.58 -12.24
CA ALA A 169 -0.26 16.59 -12.68
C ALA A 169 -0.25 15.36 -11.77
N TYR A 170 -0.25 14.15 -12.34
CA TYR A 170 -0.32 12.89 -11.59
C TYR A 170 0.75 12.77 -10.48
N ASP A 171 1.98 13.19 -10.78
CA ASP A 171 3.13 13.10 -9.87
C ASP A 171 3.17 14.17 -8.78
N CYS A 172 2.42 15.27 -8.96
CA CYS A 172 2.35 16.33 -7.95
C CYS A 172 1.60 15.81 -6.71
N CYS A 173 2.26 15.80 -5.56
CA CYS A 173 1.65 15.37 -4.29
C CYS A 173 1.30 16.59 -3.44
N VAL A 174 0.16 16.51 -2.76
CA VAL A 174 -0.20 17.49 -1.73
C VAL A 174 0.65 17.21 -0.50
N ALA A 175 1.53 18.15 -0.17
CA ALA A 175 2.34 18.12 1.05
C ALA A 175 1.60 18.83 2.20
N PRO A 176 1.83 18.42 3.46
CA PRO A 176 1.35 19.14 4.63
C PRO A 176 1.86 20.58 4.65
N LEU A 177 1.05 21.50 5.19
CA LEU A 177 1.53 22.85 5.47
C LEU A 177 2.58 22.79 6.60
N PRO A 178 3.73 23.46 6.45
CA PRO A 178 4.63 23.68 7.57
C PRO A 178 3.98 24.70 8.50
N THR A 179 3.60 24.27 9.70
CA THR A 179 3.02 25.14 10.71
C THR A 179 3.94 25.22 11.93
N ASN A 180 4.02 26.41 12.53
CA ASN A 180 4.94 26.69 13.65
C ASN A 180 4.36 26.30 15.02
N PHE A 181 3.27 25.51 15.08
CA PHE A 181 2.62 25.12 16.33
C PHE A 181 3.49 24.18 17.19
N SER A 182 4.57 23.63 16.64
CA SER A 182 5.53 22.79 17.36
C SER A 182 6.53 23.57 18.24
N CYS A 183 6.55 24.91 18.17
CA CYS A 183 7.59 25.73 18.82
C CYS A 183 7.11 26.54 20.04
N ALA A 184 5.83 26.44 20.44
CA ALA A 184 5.25 27.25 21.52
C ALA A 184 5.26 26.55 22.90
N GLY A 185 6.32 25.80 23.21
CA GLY A 185 6.42 25.01 24.45
C GLY A 185 7.74 25.14 25.21
N VAL A 186 8.58 26.12 24.87
CA VAL A 186 9.81 26.42 25.61
C VAL A 186 9.98 27.94 25.71
N GLU A 187 9.24 28.57 26.62
CA GLU A 187 9.66 29.75 27.37
C GLU A 187 9.14 29.63 28.80
#